data_AF-A0AAU6HNR9-F1
#
_entry.id   AF-A0AAU6HNR9-F1
#
_cell.length_a   1.000
_cell.length_b   1.000
_cell.length_c   1.000
_cell.angle_alpha   90.00
_cell.angle_beta   90.00
_cell.angle_gamma   90.00
#
_symmetry.space_group_name_H-M   'P 1'
#
loop_
_entity.id
_entity.type
_entity.pdbx_description
1 polymer ?
#
loop_
_entity_poly.entity_id
_entity_poly.type
_entity_poly.pdbx_seq_one_letter_code
_entity_poly.pdbx_strand_id
1 'polypeptide(L)'
;MIEFAPDEPRWRQVARIIRQRIDDGTYQPGTRVPSVVELLEEFGIATSTGQKVHRGLRAEGLIYTEPGLGSFVSKKPPTPPAEDAGGS
;
A
#
# COMPACT_ATOMS: atom_id res chain seq x y z
N MET A 1 12.81 10.92 -11.26
CA MET A 1 13.51 10.05 -10.29
C MET A 1 13.12 10.56 -8.92
N ILE A 2 12.42 9.78 -8.11
CA ILE A 2 12.03 10.20 -6.76
C ILE A 2 13.31 10.27 -5.91
N GLU A 3 13.56 11.42 -5.29
CA GLU A 3 14.66 11.57 -4.34
C GLU A 3 14.26 10.87 -3.03
N PHE A 4 14.83 9.68 -2.81
CA PHE A 4 14.62 8.96 -1.56
C PHE A 4 15.54 9.50 -0.47
N ALA A 5 14.97 9.85 0.69
CA ALA A 5 15.76 10.27 1.83
C ALA A 5 16.69 9.12 2.30
N PRO A 6 17.98 9.36 2.58
CA PRO A 6 18.91 8.33 3.02
C PRO A 6 18.65 7.83 4.45
N ASP A 7 17.96 8.64 5.26
CA ASP A 7 17.67 8.35 6.67
C ASP A 7 16.40 7.49 6.87
N GLU A 8 15.52 7.42 5.86
CA GLU A 8 14.31 6.60 5.93
C GLU A 8 14.39 5.39 4.98
N PRO A 9 14.05 4.17 5.43
CA PRO A 9 14.00 3.02 4.53
C PRO A 9 13.13 3.26 3.29
N ARG A 10 13.70 3.01 2.10
CA ARG A 10 13.01 3.16 0.80
C ARG A 10 11.64 2.48 0.75
N TRP A 11 11.50 1.31 1.39
CA TRP A 11 10.22 0.59 1.41
C TRP A 11 9.12 1.34 2.16
N ARG A 12 9.44 2.11 3.21
CA ARG A 12 8.45 2.96 3.89
C ARG A 12 8.01 4.12 3.02
N GLN A 13 8.95 4.76 2.33
CA GLN A 13 8.65 5.88 1.44
C GLN A 13 7.70 5.44 0.32
N VAL A 14 8.00 4.31 -0.33
CA VAL A 14 7.14 3.75 -1.38
C VAL A 14 5.78 3.30 -0.83
N ALA A 15 5.75 2.63 0.34
CA ALA A 15 4.48 2.24 0.97
C ALA A 15 3.60 3.46 1.28
N ARG A 16 4.19 4.57 1.75
CA ARG A 16 3.48 5.82 2.01
C ARG A 16 2.89 6.43 0.74
N ILE A 17 3.64 6.39 -0.38
CA ILE A 17 3.15 6.87 -1.69
C ILE A 17 1.96 6.03 -2.15
N ILE A 18 2.06 4.69 -2.08
CA ILE A 18 0.96 3.79 -2.45
C ILE A 18 -0.26 4.04 -1.55
N ARG A 19 -0.06 4.21 -0.25
CA ARG A 19 -1.12 4.56 0.70
C ARG A 19 -1.81 5.88 0.32
N GLN A 20 -1.06 6.92 0.00
CA GLN A 20 -1.64 8.19 -0.44
C GLN A 20 -2.44 8.04 -1.74
N ARG A 21 -1.96 7.24 -2.70
CA ARG A 21 -2.72 6.93 -3.92
C ARG A 21 -4.01 6.16 -3.63
N ILE A 22 -4.02 5.28 -2.64
CA ILE A 22 -5.25 4.59 -2.20
C ILE A 22 -6.21 5.59 -1.56
N ASP A 23 -5.70 6.46 -0.67
CA ASP A 23 -6.48 7.45 0.09
C ASP A 23 -7.11 8.52 -0.83
N ASP A 24 -6.35 9.01 -1.81
CA ASP A 24 -6.78 9.98 -2.82
C ASP A 24 -7.71 9.37 -3.88
N GLY A 25 -7.91 8.04 -3.85
CA GLY A 25 -8.79 7.33 -4.78
C GLY A 25 -8.16 7.00 -6.14
N THR A 26 -6.87 7.28 -6.33
CA THR A 26 -6.10 6.83 -7.50
C THR A 26 -6.13 5.30 -7.62
N TYR A 27 -5.96 4.60 -6.49
CA TYR A 27 -6.14 3.15 -6.43
C TYR A 27 -7.41 2.82 -5.66
N GLN A 28 -8.48 2.56 -6.41
CA GLN A 28 -9.76 2.20 -5.82
C GLN A 28 -9.69 0.82 -5.15
N PRO A 29 -10.42 0.62 -4.03
CA PRO A 29 -10.50 -0.67 -3.39
C PRO A 29 -11.04 -1.74 -4.35
N GLY A 30 -10.39 -2.90 -4.37
CA GLY A 30 -10.63 -3.97 -5.35
C GLY A 30 -9.84 -3.81 -6.65
N THR A 31 -9.09 -2.73 -6.85
CA THR A 31 -8.18 -2.57 -7.99
C THR A 31 -6.86 -3.28 -7.72
N ARG A 32 -6.24 -3.80 -8.78
CA ARG A 32 -4.94 -4.46 -8.72
C ARG A 32 -3.85 -3.44 -8.36
N VAL A 33 -3.07 -3.73 -7.31
CA VAL A 33 -1.88 -2.94 -6.99
C VAL A 33 -0.70 -3.37 -7.84
N PRO A 34 0.26 -2.45 -8.12
CA PRO A 34 1.48 -2.79 -8.82
C PRO A 34 2.18 -3.96 -8.13
N SER A 35 2.59 -4.94 -8.94
CA SER A 35 3.32 -6.10 -8.45
C SER A 35 4.70 -5.69 -7.96
N VAL A 36 5.40 -6.57 -7.23
CA VAL A 36 6.78 -6.29 -6.79
C VAL A 36 7.62 -5.83 -7.98
N VAL A 37 7.60 -6.57 -9.11
CA VAL A 37 8.32 -6.21 -10.34
C VAL A 37 8.01 -4.79 -10.82
N GLU A 38 6.74 -4.41 -10.90
CA GLU A 38 6.33 -3.07 -11.33
C GLU A 38 6.77 -1.98 -10.36
N LEU A 39 6.81 -2.28 -9.05
CA LEU A 39 7.37 -1.35 -8.08
C LEU A 39 8.86 -1.12 -8.31
N LEU A 40 9.63 -2.12 -8.76
CA LEU A 40 11.02 -1.91 -9.13
C LEU A 40 11.14 -1.01 -10.36
N GLU A 41 10.30 -1.22 -11.37
CA GLU A 41 10.35 -0.45 -12.62
C GLU A 41 9.90 1.00 -12.42
N GLU A 42 8.84 1.22 -11.63
CA GLU A 42 8.32 2.56 -11.36
C GLU A 42 9.20 3.35 -10.36
N PHE A 43 9.67 2.70 -9.29
CA PHE A 43 10.38 3.37 -8.20
C PHE A 43 11.90 3.15 -8.21
N GLY A 44 12.44 2.29 -9.07
CA GLY A 44 13.88 1.98 -9.11
C GLY A 44 14.38 1.29 -7.84
N ILE A 45 13.52 0.53 -7.15
CA ILE A 45 13.88 -0.14 -5.89
C ILE A 45 14.39 -1.57 -6.13
N ALA A 46 14.97 -2.19 -5.10
CA ALA A 46 15.34 -3.60 -5.13
C ALA A 46 14.10 -4.51 -4.90
N THR A 47 14.15 -5.76 -5.36
CA THR A 47 13.10 -6.78 -5.16
C THR A 47 12.79 -7.00 -3.69
N SER A 48 13.84 -7.08 -2.85
CA SER A 48 13.69 -7.18 -1.39
C SER A 48 12.95 -5.98 -0.79
N THR A 49 13.11 -4.79 -1.37
CA THR A 49 12.41 -3.58 -0.95
C THR A 49 10.96 -3.62 -1.39
N GLY A 50 10.66 -4.00 -2.63
CA GLY A 50 9.29 -4.14 -3.13
C GLY A 50 8.48 -5.19 -2.35
N GLN A 51 9.12 -6.31 -1.96
CA GLN A 51 8.49 -7.28 -1.06
C GLN A 51 8.17 -6.69 0.32
N LYS A 52 9.08 -5.87 0.89
CA LYS A 52 8.82 -5.16 2.16
C LYS A 52 7.67 -4.16 2.04
N VAL A 53 7.55 -3.46 0.91
CA VAL A 53 6.42 -2.56 0.63
C VAL A 53 5.11 -3.34 0.69
N HIS A 54 4.98 -4.42 -0.09
CA HIS A 54 3.78 -5.28 -0.09
C HIS A 54 3.47 -5.83 1.29
N ARG A 55 4.50 -6.30 2.02
CA ARG A 55 4.32 -6.81 3.39
C ARG A 55 3.84 -5.72 4.34
N GLY A 56 4.37 -4.50 4.25
CA GLY A 56 3.94 -3.36 5.05
C GLY A 56 2.49 -2.98 4.78
N LEU A 57 2.14 -2.78 3.51
CA LEU A 57 0.78 -2.47 3.08
C LEU A 57 -0.22 -3.56 3.49
N ARG A 58 0.18 -4.84 3.39
CA ARG A 58 -0.64 -5.97 3.83
C ARG A 58 -0.80 -6.00 5.35
N ALA A 59 0.25 -5.70 6.10
CA ALA A 59 0.20 -5.62 7.57
C ALA A 59 -0.69 -4.46 8.04
N GLU A 60 -0.73 -3.35 7.30
CA GLU A 60 -1.66 -2.23 7.52
C GLU A 60 -3.09 -2.55 7.06
N GLY A 61 -3.32 -3.68 6.37
CA GLY A 61 -4.63 -4.05 5.83
C GLY A 61 -5.07 -3.21 4.64
N LEU A 62 -4.14 -2.50 3.99
CA LEU A 62 -4.36 -1.65 2.80
C LEU A 62 -4.38 -2.47 1.51
N ILE A 63 -3.72 -3.63 1.49
CA ILE A 63 -3.74 -4.55 0.35
C ILE A 63 -3.98 -5.98 0.82
N TYR A 64 -4.50 -6.81 -0.07
CA TYR A 64 -4.61 -8.26 0.09
C TYR A 64 -4.03 -8.96 -1.14
N THR A 65 -3.47 -10.14 -0.93
CA THR A 65 -2.92 -10.97 -2.01
C THR A 65 -3.90 -12.11 -2.30
N GLU A 66 -4.36 -12.19 -3.53
CA GLU A 66 -5.18 -13.28 -4.05
C GLU A 66 -4.27 -14.29 -4.79
N PRO A 67 -4.20 -15.54 -4.34
CA PRO A 67 -3.39 -16.56 -5.00
C PRO A 67 -3.83 -16.76 -6.45
N GLY A 68 -2.90 -16.63 -7.39
CA GLY A 68 -3.15 -16.76 -8.83
C GLY A 68 -3.63 -15.48 -9.54
N LEU A 69 -4.12 -14.47 -8.82
CA LEU A 69 -4.64 -13.22 -9.40
C LEU A 69 -3.74 -12.01 -9.14
N GLY A 70 -2.94 -12.02 -8.07
CA GLY A 70 -2.01 -10.95 -7.73
C GLY A 70 -2.38 -10.25 -6.42
N SER A 71 -2.06 -8.96 -6.31
CA SER A 71 -2.38 -8.17 -5.12
C SER A 71 -3.37 -7.07 -5.45
N PHE A 72 -4.29 -6.79 -4.54
CA PHE A 72 -5.40 -5.86 -4.72
C PHE A 72 -5.51 -4.92 -3.53
N VAL A 73 -6.03 -3.71 -3.75
CA VAL A 73 -6.30 -2.73 -2.68
C VAL A 73 -7.46 -3.22 -1.83
N SER A 74 -7.25 -3.27 -0.52
CA SER A 74 -8.27 -3.61 0.45
C SER A 74 -9.28 -2.48 0.63
N LYS A 75 -10.56 -2.82 0.80
CA LYS A 75 -11.67 -1.87 0.97
C LYS A 75 -11.77 -1.28 2.37
N LYS A 76 -10.93 -1.67 3.32
CA LYS A 76 -11.00 -1.08 4.66
C LYS A 76 -10.36 0.31 4.64
N PRO A 77 -11.13 1.42 4.70
CA PRO A 77 -10.56 2.61 5.33
C PRO A 77 -10.09 2.18 6.73
N PRO A 78 -9.07 2.82 7.32
CA PRO A 78 -8.98 2.82 8.77
C PRO A 78 -10.28 3.47 9.23
N THR A 79 -11.28 2.68 9.61
CA THR A 79 -12.36 3.21 10.42
C THR A 79 -11.63 3.67 11.69
N PRO A 80 -11.54 4.98 12.00
CA PRO A 80 -11.34 5.34 13.40
C PRO A 80 -12.41 4.58 14.18
N PRO A 81 -12.14 4.08 15.41
CA PRO A 81 -13.17 3.43 16.19
C PRO A 81 -14.41 4.32 16.10
N ALA A 82 -15.47 3.76 15.50
CA ALA A 82 -16.73 4.46 15.39
C ALA A 82 -17.13 4.71 16.84
N GLU A 83 -16.89 5.93 17.29
CA GLU A 83 -17.35 6.40 18.56
C GLU A 83 -18.86 6.23 18.51
N ASP A 84 -19.32 5.46 19.46
CA ASP A 84 -20.68 5.02 19.71
C ASP A 84 -21.62 6.24 19.76
N ALA A 85 -22.18 6.60 18.61
CA ALA A 85 -23.23 7.62 18.50
C ALA A 85 -24.54 6.92 18.13
N GLY A 86 -25.13 6.27 19.11
CA GLY A 86 -26.44 5.64 19.05
C GLY A 86 -26.70 4.95 20.38
N GLY A 87 -27.06 5.67 21.43
CA GLY A 87 -28.33 6.37 21.44
C GLY A 87 -29.46 5.33 21.41
N SER A 88 -29.70 4.69 22.54
CA SER A 88 -30.99 4.09 22.94
C SER A 88 -31.05 4.05 24.45
#